data_AF-A0A5B2XLR9-F1
#
_entry.id   AF-A0A5B2XLR9-F1
#
_cell.length_a   1.000
_cell.length_b   1.000
_cell.length_c   1.000
_cell.angle_alpha   90.00
_cell.angle_beta   90.00
_cell.angle_gamma   90.00
#
_symmetry.space_group_name_H-M   'P 1'
#
loop_
_entity.id
_entity.type
_entity.pdbx_description
1 polymer ?
#
loop_
_entity_poly.entity_id
_entity_poly.type
_entity_poly.pdbx_seq_one_letter_code
_entity_poly.pdbx_strand_id
1 'polypeptide(L)'
;MTPRLVAGLVGVAFALAGLAILLLPVAVSSAEGAALSCGNAFGWGSQERATGVASVRFPGQCAQARDTRRTWALPVAGFGALLLVGAVALPRPAGRHS
;
A
#
# COMPACT_ATOMS: atom_id res chain seq x y z
N MET A 1 10.06 -26.94 -6.99
CA MET A 1 9.58 -25.61 -7.43
C MET A 1 10.68 -24.94 -8.25
N THR A 2 10.34 -24.32 -9.38
CA THR A 2 11.35 -23.56 -10.16
C THR A 2 11.61 -22.19 -9.51
N PRO A 3 12.84 -21.65 -9.58
CA PRO A 3 13.17 -20.36 -8.95
C PRO A 3 12.31 -19.20 -9.46
N ARG A 4 11.83 -19.28 -10.70
CA ARG A 4 10.89 -18.31 -11.28
C ARG A 4 9.52 -18.33 -10.64
N LEU A 5 8.99 -19.52 -10.35
CA LEU A 5 7.71 -19.65 -9.65
C LEU A 5 7.82 -19.04 -8.25
N VAL A 6 8.93 -19.29 -7.55
CA VAL A 6 9.18 -18.70 -6.23
C VAL A 6 9.24 -17.18 -6.33
N ALA A 7 10.05 -16.63 -7.23
CA ALA A 7 10.17 -15.18 -7.43
C ALA A 7 8.82 -14.53 -7.82
N GLY A 8 8.04 -15.19 -8.68
CA GLY A 8 6.70 -14.76 -9.06
C GLY A 8 5.74 -14.74 -7.87
N LEU A 9 5.68 -15.81 -7.08
CA LEU A 9 4.80 -15.89 -5.90
C LEU A 9 5.17 -14.84 -4.84
N VAL A 10 6.46 -14.65 -4.59
CA VAL A 10 6.94 -13.59 -3.70
C VAL A 10 6.53 -12.22 -4.25
N GLY A 11 6.74 -11.97 -5.54
CA GLY A 11 6.31 -10.74 -6.19
C GLY A 11 4.80 -10.48 -6.03
N VAL A 12 3.96 -11.50 -6.26
CA VAL A 12 2.49 -11.42 -6.06
C VAL A 12 2.19 -11.03 -4.62
N ALA A 13 2.79 -11.73 -3.66
CA ALA A 13 2.53 -11.50 -2.24
C ALA A 13 2.86 -10.05 -1.83
N PHE A 14 4.03 -9.54 -2.24
CA PHE A 14 4.44 -8.17 -1.94
C PHE A 14 3.57 -7.13 -2.64
N ALA A 15 3.23 -7.35 -3.92
CA ALA A 15 2.38 -6.43 -4.67
C ALA A 15 0.99 -6.34 -4.05
N LEU A 16 0.37 -7.49 -3.75
CA LEU A 16 -0.95 -7.54 -3.13
C LEU A 16 -0.95 -6.96 -1.71
N ALA A 17 0.06 -7.25 -0.90
CA ALA A 17 0.19 -6.68 0.44
C ALA A 17 0.29 -5.15 0.40
N GLY A 18 1.17 -4.61 -0.47
CA GLY A 18 1.32 -3.16 -0.64
C GLY A 18 0.04 -2.48 -1.14
N LEU A 19 -0.61 -3.07 -2.15
CA LEU A 19 -1.92 -2.61 -2.66
C LEU A 19 -3.00 -2.64 -1.57
N ALA A 20 -3.08 -3.71 -0.79
CA ALA A 20 -4.03 -3.82 0.30
C ALA A 20 -3.83 -2.70 1.33
N ILE A 21 -2.58 -2.41 1.74
CA ILE A 21 -2.28 -1.32 2.68
C ILE A 21 -2.70 0.05 2.12
N LEU A 22 -2.51 0.27 0.82
CA LEU A 22 -2.86 1.52 0.13
C LEU A 22 -4.37 1.69 -0.04
N LEU A 23 -5.09 0.60 -0.30
CA LEU A 23 -6.52 0.61 -0.64
C LEU A 23 -7.43 0.53 0.59
N LEU A 24 -6.98 -0.12 1.66
CA LEU A 24 -7.77 -0.23 2.89
C LEU A 24 -7.93 1.14 3.57
N PRO A 25 -9.12 1.42 4.13
CA PRO A 25 -9.39 2.70 4.77
C PRO A 25 -8.49 2.93 5.98
N VAL A 26 -8.12 4.18 6.16
CA VAL A 26 -7.38 4.68 7.31
C VAL A 26 -8.39 5.29 8.27
N ALA A 27 -8.40 4.82 9.51
CA ALA A 27 -9.17 5.44 10.58
C ALA A 27 -8.21 6.17 11.53
N VAL A 28 -8.64 7.32 12.05
CA VAL A 28 -7.95 8.06 13.11
C VAL A 28 -8.87 8.16 14.33
N SER A 29 -8.30 8.13 15.53
CA SER A 29 -9.05 8.31 16.76
C SER A 29 -9.34 9.80 17.00
N SER A 30 -10.61 10.14 17.24
CA SER A 30 -11.02 11.48 17.69
C SER A 30 -10.66 11.70 19.16
N ALA A 31 -10.73 12.95 19.62
CA ALA A 31 -10.50 13.29 21.03
C ALA A 31 -11.55 12.67 21.97
N GLU A 32 -12.73 12.39 21.44
CA GLU A 32 -13.87 11.76 22.11
C GLU A 32 -13.85 10.22 21.98
N GLY A 33 -12.81 9.65 21.36
CA GLY A 33 -12.64 8.19 21.21
C GLY A 33 -13.35 7.57 20.01
N ALA A 34 -14.00 8.37 19.15
CA ALA A 34 -14.64 7.85 17.93
C ALA A 34 -13.61 7.61 16.82
N ALA A 35 -13.73 6.50 16.10
CA ALA A 35 -12.92 6.25 14.91
C ALA A 35 -13.51 7.02 13.72
N LEU A 36 -12.76 7.99 13.19
CA LEU A 36 -13.15 8.76 12.02
C LEU A 36 -12.45 8.19 10.78
N SER A 37 -13.23 7.88 9.75
CA SER A 37 -12.69 7.38 8.48
C SER A 37 -12.09 8.50 7.64
N CYS A 38 -10.79 8.37 7.37
CA CYS A 38 -10.02 9.24 6.48
C CYS A 38 -9.95 8.70 5.04
N GLY A 39 -10.77 7.72 4.64
CA GLY A 39 -10.63 7.05 3.34
C GLY A 39 -9.31 6.31 3.18
N ASN A 40 -8.96 5.91 1.96
CA ASN A 40 -7.74 5.15 1.69
C ASN A 40 -6.50 6.04 1.53
N ALA A 41 -5.34 5.44 1.28
CA ALA A 41 -4.08 6.17 1.13
C ALA A 41 -4.09 7.15 -0.05
N PHE A 42 -4.97 7.01 -1.05
CA PHE A 42 -5.10 7.95 -2.18
C PHE A 42 -6.14 9.05 -1.92
N GLY A 43 -6.87 8.97 -0.81
CA GLY A 43 -7.96 9.88 -0.50
C GLY A 43 -9.28 9.56 -1.18
N TRP A 44 -9.42 8.34 -1.70
CA TRP A 44 -10.70 7.81 -2.15
C TRP A 44 -11.47 7.15 -0.99
N GLY A 45 -12.79 7.28 -1.02
CA GLY A 45 -13.70 6.78 0.02
C GLY A 45 -14.50 7.89 0.71
N SER A 46 -15.50 7.50 1.51
CA SER A 46 -16.30 8.43 2.29
C SER A 46 -15.47 9.02 3.43
N GLN A 47 -15.24 10.33 3.41
CA GLN A 47 -14.76 11.04 4.58
C GLN A 47 -15.94 11.39 5.47
N GLU A 48 -15.93 10.86 6.68
CA GLU A 48 -16.84 11.34 7.72
C GLU A 48 -16.39 12.75 8.13
N ARG A 49 -17.34 13.67 8.12
CA ARG A 49 -17.07 15.07 8.46
C ARG A 49 -16.96 15.18 9.97
N ALA A 50 -15.76 15.49 10.47
CA ALA A 50 -15.59 15.88 11.87
C ALA A 50 -16.41 17.16 12.15
N THR A 51 -17.21 17.16 13.21
CA THR A 51 -18.02 18.31 13.63
C THR A 51 -17.32 19.08 14.77
N GLY A 52 -17.56 20.39 14.89
CA GLY A 52 -17.01 21.20 15.99
C GLY A 52 -15.50 21.46 15.89
N VAL A 53 -14.82 21.64 17.03
CA VAL A 53 -13.37 21.99 17.10
C VAL A 53 -12.45 20.94 16.48
N ALA A 54 -12.89 19.68 16.38
CA ALA A 54 -12.17 18.61 15.71
C ALA A 54 -11.98 18.89 14.19
N SER A 55 -12.92 19.60 13.56
CA SER A 55 -12.89 19.91 12.12
C SER A 55 -11.67 20.71 11.66
N VAL A 56 -11.08 21.53 12.54
CA VAL A 56 -9.93 22.39 12.19
C VAL A 56 -8.64 21.58 12.09
N ARG A 57 -8.47 20.55 12.93
CA ARG A 57 -7.25 19.73 13.00
C ARG A 57 -7.36 18.40 12.24
N PHE A 58 -8.59 17.98 11.93
CA PHE A 58 -8.90 16.74 11.20
C PHE A 58 -8.20 16.60 9.83
N PRO A 59 -8.14 17.62 8.96
CA PRO A 59 -7.49 17.49 7.66
C PRO A 59 -6.00 17.13 7.78
N GLY A 60 -5.29 17.75 8.73
CA GLY A 60 -3.87 17.50 8.96
C GLY A 60 -3.59 16.09 9.50
N GLN A 61 -4.45 15.57 10.38
CA GLN A 61 -4.32 14.20 10.91
C GLN A 61 -4.55 13.16 9.82
N CYS A 62 -5.57 13.33 8.99
CA CYS A 62 -5.81 12.43 7.85
C CYS A 62 -4.68 12.47 6.83
N ALA A 63 -4.12 13.65 6.53
CA ALA A 63 -2.99 13.76 5.61
C ALA A 63 -1.75 13.01 6.14
N GLN A 64 -1.39 13.23 7.40
CA GLN A 64 -0.26 12.56 8.05
C GLN A 64 -0.44 11.03 8.07
N ALA A 65 -1.63 10.54 8.40
CA ALA A 65 -1.90 9.11 8.45
C ALA A 65 -1.82 8.45 7.06
N ARG A 66 -2.25 9.15 6.00
CA ARG A 66 -2.12 8.67 4.62
C ARG A 66 -0.67 8.67 4.15
N ASP A 67 0.09 9.73 4.42
CA ASP A 67 1.49 9.81 4.02
C ASP A 67 2.34 8.75 4.71
N THR A 68 2.08 8.48 5.99
CA THR A 68 2.73 7.38 6.73
C THR A 68 2.51 6.02 6.07
N ARG A 69 1.34 5.77 5.47
CA ARG A 69 1.10 4.52 4.74
C ARG A 69 1.79 4.50 3.38
N ARG A 70 1.76 5.62 2.66
CA ARG A 70 2.39 5.73 1.34
C ARG A 70 3.89 5.50 1.41
N THR A 71 4.58 6.03 2.41
CA THR A 71 6.04 5.93 2.54
C THR A 71 6.55 4.49 2.64
N TRP A 72 5.76 3.55 3.16
CA TRP A 72 6.13 2.14 3.27
C TRP A 72 5.43 1.25 2.24
N ALA A 73 4.16 1.50 1.96
CA ALA A 73 3.38 0.65 1.07
C ALA A 73 3.73 0.84 -0.41
N LEU A 74 4.13 2.05 -0.85
CA LEU A 74 4.60 2.28 -2.23
C LEU A 74 5.88 1.48 -2.54
N PRO A 75 6.93 1.50 -1.69
CA PRO A 75 8.09 0.63 -1.88
C PRO A 75 7.74 -0.86 -1.93
N VAL A 76 6.88 -1.33 -1.02
CA VAL A 76 6.46 -2.74 -0.95
C VAL A 76 5.71 -3.15 -2.23
N ALA A 77 4.72 -2.35 -2.64
CA ALA A 77 3.96 -2.59 -3.86
C ALA A 77 4.86 -2.53 -5.11
N GLY A 78 5.73 -1.53 -5.18
CA GLY A 78 6.67 -1.32 -6.29
C GLY A 78 7.67 -2.47 -6.43
N PHE A 79 8.25 -2.93 -5.32
CA PHE A 79 9.18 -4.06 -5.32
C PHE A 79 8.48 -5.36 -5.75
N GLY A 80 7.27 -5.62 -5.24
CA GLY A 80 6.47 -6.76 -5.67
C GLY A 80 6.17 -6.72 -7.18
N ALA A 81 5.77 -5.56 -7.70
CA ALA A 81 5.52 -5.35 -9.12
C ALA A 81 6.78 -5.58 -9.98
N LEU A 82 7.95 -5.09 -9.54
CA LEU A 82 9.22 -5.30 -10.24
C LEU A 82 9.61 -6.78 -10.28
N LEU A 83 9.46 -7.50 -9.17
CA LEU A 83 9.72 -8.95 -9.13
C LEU A 83 8.78 -9.73 -10.05
N LEU A 84 7.49 -9.37 -10.07
CA LEU A 84 6.51 -9.98 -10.96
C LEU A 84 6.87 -9.79 -12.43
N VAL A 85 7.16 -8.55 -12.81
CA VAL A 85 7.57 -8.22 -14.18
C VAL A 85 8.85 -8.98 -14.54
N GLY A 86 9.84 -9.02 -13.65
CA GLY A 86 11.08 -9.76 -13.87
C GLY A 86 10.86 -11.27 -14.05
N ALA A 87 9.95 -11.87 -13.28
CA ALA A 87 9.65 -13.30 -13.37
C ALA A 87 8.94 -13.69 -14.69
N VAL A 88 8.12 -12.79 -15.23
CA VAL A 88 7.30 -13.02 -16.43
C VAL A 88 8.01 -12.59 -17.72
N ALA A 89 8.65 -11.42 -17.71
CA ALA A 89 9.15 -10.76 -18.92
C ALA A 89 10.63 -11.06 -19.25
N LEU A 90 11.46 -11.49 -18.28
CA LEU A 90 12.89 -11.69 -18.53
C LEU A 90 13.17 -13.08 -19.15
N PRO A 91 13.93 -13.14 -20.26
CA PRO A 91 14.38 -14.40 -20.86
C PRO A 91 15.21 -15.26 -19.89
N ARG A 92 15.26 -16.59 -20.10
CA ARG A 92 16.17 -17.44 -19.32
C ARG A 92 17.59 -17.05 -19.70
N PRO A 93 18.48 -16.72 -18.76
CA PRO A 93 19.89 -16.67 -19.09
C PRO A 93 20.28 -18.06 -19.61
N ALA A 94 20.58 -18.13 -20.92
CA ALA A 94 21.05 -19.35 -21.53
C ALA A 94 22.37 -19.72 -20.84
N GLY A 95 22.40 -20.91 -20.24
CA GLY A 95 23.61 -21.44 -19.63
C GLY A 95 24.74 -21.37 -20.64
N ARG A 96 25.81 -20.67 -20.28
CA ARG A 96 27.08 -20.69 -21.00
C ARG A 96 27.62 -22.11 -20.89
N HIS A 97 27.40 -22.92 -21.92
CA HIS A 97 28.07 -24.21 -22.10
C HIS A 97 29.57 -23.92 -22.23
N SER A 98 30.36 -24.41 -21.28
CA SER A 98 31.82 -24.52 -21.38
C SER A 98 32.18 -25.96 -21.72
#